data_AF-A0A356X0V4-F1
#
_entry.id   AF-A0A356X0V4-F1
#
_cell.length_a   1.000
_cell.length_b   1.000
_cell.length_c   1.000
_cell.angle_alpha   90.00
_cell.angle_beta   90.00
_cell.angle_gamma   90.00
#
_symmetry.space_group_name_H-M   'P 1'
#
loop_
_entity.id
_entity.type
_entity.pdbx_description
1 polymer ?
#
loop_
_entity_poly.entity_id
_entity_poly.type
_entity_poly.pdbx_seq_one_letter_code
_entity_poly.pdbx_strand_id
1 'polypeptide(L)'
;IPPRANGGNMDDPNMTEGSTIYFPVFVEGALFSIGDTHAAQGHGEVCGTAIEAPMNIIYEVEVIKGGREMSEPQYETEEYYAVTGFAETIDEAAKKATRYMVDYLVEEKGMNRNDAYALCSLAGDLKIAEVVDVPHMLVSMHMPKSIFKD
;
A
#
# COMPACT_ATOMS: atom_id res chain seq x y z
N ILE A 1 -1.55 -15.95 3.95
CA ILE A 1 -2.44 -15.58 5.08
C ILE A 1 -3.13 -14.27 4.67
N PRO A 2 -4.39 -13.90 4.98
CA PRO A 2 -4.96 -12.69 4.37
C PRO A 2 -4.34 -11.36 4.87
N PRO A 3 -4.16 -10.34 3.99
CA PRO A 3 -3.99 -8.96 4.42
C PRO A 3 -5.23 -8.43 5.14
N ARG A 4 -5.08 -7.37 5.94
CA ARG A 4 -6.13 -6.72 6.73
C ARG A 4 -5.86 -5.22 6.83
N ALA A 5 -6.76 -4.51 7.51
CA ALA A 5 -6.62 -3.07 7.76
C ALA A 5 -5.32 -2.69 8.49
N ASN A 6 -4.73 -3.62 9.25
CA ASN A 6 -3.48 -3.43 9.97
C ASN A 6 -2.23 -3.90 9.20
N GLY A 7 -2.34 -4.15 7.89
CA GLY A 7 -1.31 -4.83 7.10
C GLY A 7 -1.48 -6.34 7.17
N GLY A 8 -0.47 -7.06 7.66
CA GLY A 8 -0.44 -8.53 7.60
C GLY A 8 0.30 -9.00 6.34
N ASN A 9 -0.17 -10.10 5.73
CA ASN A 9 0.40 -10.63 4.48
C ASN A 9 -0.03 -9.74 3.33
N MET A 10 0.75 -8.69 3.05
CA MET A 10 0.40 -7.75 1.99
C MET A 10 0.95 -8.17 0.64
N ASP A 11 2.05 -8.95 0.66
CA ASP A 11 2.75 -9.52 -0.48
C ASP A 11 2.81 -8.53 -1.65
N ASP A 12 3.24 -7.31 -1.35
CA ASP A 12 3.43 -6.26 -2.33
C ASP A 12 4.93 -6.19 -2.68
N PRO A 13 5.32 -6.58 -3.92
CA PRO A 13 6.73 -6.61 -4.32
C PRO A 13 7.36 -5.20 -4.41
N ASN A 14 6.56 -4.14 -4.22
CA ASN A 14 7.02 -2.76 -4.18
C ASN A 14 7.44 -2.29 -2.77
N MET A 15 7.18 -3.07 -1.71
CA MET A 15 7.62 -2.78 -0.34
C MET A 15 9.04 -3.31 -0.11
N THR A 16 10.03 -2.54 -0.51
CA THR A 16 11.44 -2.96 -0.53
C THR A 16 12.32 -2.05 0.34
N GLU A 17 13.64 -2.29 0.31
CA GLU A 17 14.61 -1.32 0.83
C GLU A 17 14.35 0.07 0.23
N GLY A 18 14.40 1.10 1.08
CA GLY A 18 14.11 2.49 0.69
C GLY A 18 12.63 2.90 0.74
N SER A 19 11.71 1.96 1.01
CA SER A 19 10.30 2.28 1.22
C SER A 19 10.02 2.73 2.66
N THR A 20 9.19 3.76 2.83
CA THR A 20 8.55 4.09 4.10
C THR A 20 7.12 3.58 4.07
N ILE A 21 6.73 2.77 5.06
CA ILE A 21 5.38 2.18 5.15
C ILE A 21 4.65 2.80 6.35
N TYR A 22 3.47 3.32 6.08
CA TYR A 22 2.58 3.94 7.04
C TYR A 22 1.48 2.96 7.43
N PHE A 23 1.36 2.70 8.74
CA PHE A 23 0.32 1.83 9.29
C PHE A 23 -0.64 2.61 10.19
N PRO A 24 -1.96 2.42 10.06
CA PRO A 24 -2.91 2.92 11.05
C PRO A 24 -2.72 2.21 12.40
N VAL A 25 -2.71 2.98 13.49
CA VAL A 25 -2.56 2.45 14.86
C VAL A 25 -3.94 2.18 15.46
N PHE A 26 -4.32 0.91 15.56
CA PHE A 26 -5.63 0.50 16.10
C PHE A 26 -5.64 0.24 17.61
N VAL A 27 -4.47 0.01 18.20
CA VAL A 27 -4.33 -0.34 19.63
C VAL A 27 -3.12 0.37 20.25
N GLU A 28 -3.16 0.54 21.57
CA GLU A 28 -2.04 1.10 22.32
C GLU A 28 -0.74 0.32 22.07
N GLY A 29 0.36 1.05 21.85
CA GLY A 29 1.66 0.46 21.53
C GLY A 29 1.83 -0.07 20.11
N ALA A 30 0.79 0.00 19.26
CA ALA A 30 0.73 -0.46 17.86
C ALA A 30 0.97 -1.97 17.61
N LEU A 31 1.81 -2.61 18.43
CA LEU A 31 2.18 -4.03 18.36
C LEU A 31 2.77 -4.43 17.00
N PHE A 32 3.73 -3.63 16.51
CA PHE A 32 4.38 -3.85 15.22
C PHE A 32 5.13 -5.19 15.16
N SER A 33 4.97 -5.89 14.05
CA SER A 33 5.69 -7.12 13.69
C SER A 33 5.95 -7.16 12.19
N ILE A 34 7.08 -7.74 11.78
CA ILE A 34 7.47 -7.90 10.38
C ILE A 34 8.11 -9.28 10.15
N GLY A 35 7.90 -9.85 8.97
CA GLY A 35 8.37 -11.17 8.57
C GLY A 35 8.06 -11.44 7.09
N ASP A 36 8.15 -12.71 6.68
CA ASP A 36 7.82 -13.19 5.32
C ASP A 36 8.61 -12.49 4.20
N THR A 37 9.93 -12.66 4.24
CA THR A 37 10.82 -11.97 3.32
C THR A 37 11.01 -12.73 2.02
N HIS A 38 10.76 -12.05 0.89
CA HIS A 38 10.86 -12.63 -0.45
C HIS A 38 12.10 -12.14 -1.18
N ALA A 39 12.95 -13.06 -1.65
CA ALA A 39 14.10 -12.72 -2.51
C ALA A 39 13.66 -12.26 -3.91
N ALA A 40 12.51 -12.73 -4.37
CA ALA A 40 11.83 -12.25 -5.57
C ALA A 40 10.35 -12.64 -5.51
N GLN A 41 9.49 -11.72 -5.91
CA GLN A 41 8.05 -11.94 -6.07
C GLN A 41 7.56 -11.15 -7.29
N GLY A 42 6.61 -11.71 -8.03
CA GLY A 42 5.88 -10.99 -9.07
C GLY A 42 4.55 -10.45 -8.56
N HIS A 43 4.01 -9.44 -9.24
CA HIS A 43 2.64 -8.97 -9.01
C HIS A 43 1.63 -10.12 -9.15
N GLY A 44 0.82 -10.30 -8.12
CA GLY A 44 -0.21 -11.32 -7.99
C GLY A 44 0.23 -12.59 -7.27
N GLU A 45 1.53 -12.84 -7.08
CA GLU A 45 2.04 -14.03 -6.37
C GLU A 45 1.33 -15.34 -6.80
N VAL A 46 1.10 -15.51 -8.11
CA VAL A 46 0.02 -16.36 -8.63
C VAL A 46 0.11 -17.86 -8.31
N CYS A 47 1.27 -18.37 -7.91
CA CYS A 47 1.42 -19.77 -7.48
C CYS A 47 1.27 -19.97 -5.96
N GLY A 48 0.96 -18.90 -5.21
CA GLY A 48 0.73 -18.92 -3.77
C GLY A 48 1.98 -18.69 -2.91
N THR A 49 3.14 -18.52 -3.52
CA THR A 49 4.42 -18.29 -2.82
C THR A 49 5.38 -17.49 -3.69
N ALA A 50 6.33 -16.82 -3.06
CA ALA A 50 7.45 -16.17 -3.70
C ALA A 50 8.71 -17.05 -3.64
N ILE A 51 9.89 -16.45 -3.86
CA ILE A 51 11.15 -17.05 -3.40
C ILE A 51 11.32 -16.72 -1.91
N GLU A 52 10.79 -17.58 -1.06
CA GLU A 52 10.91 -17.48 0.41
C GLU A 52 12.37 -17.53 0.85
N ALA A 53 12.84 -16.50 1.55
CA ALA A 53 14.23 -16.41 1.95
C ALA A 53 14.40 -15.77 3.33
N PRO A 54 15.21 -16.33 4.24
CA PRO A 54 15.52 -15.66 5.49
C PRO A 54 16.36 -14.40 5.25
N MET A 55 15.92 -13.27 5.77
CA MET A 55 16.64 -12.00 5.68
C MET A 55 16.79 -11.31 7.04
N ASN A 56 17.82 -10.48 7.16
CA ASN A 56 17.94 -9.52 8.27
C ASN A 56 17.44 -8.17 7.78
N ILE A 57 16.43 -7.62 8.45
CA ILE A 57 15.87 -6.30 8.13
C ILE A 57 16.37 -5.31 9.17
N ILE A 58 16.91 -4.17 8.71
CA ILE A 58 17.17 -3.01 9.56
C ILE A 58 16.05 -2.01 9.26
N TYR A 59 15.34 -1.58 10.29
CA TYR A 59 14.19 -0.69 10.15
C TYR A 59 14.18 0.35 11.28
N GLU A 60 13.49 1.46 11.02
CA GLU A 60 13.17 2.50 11.99
C GLU A 60 11.65 2.56 12.17
N VAL A 61 11.19 2.78 13.40
CA VAL A 61 9.76 2.93 13.70
C VAL A 61 9.56 4.28 14.39
N GLU A 62 8.77 5.13 13.76
CA GLU A 62 8.34 6.42 14.30
C GLU A 62 6.82 6.44 14.50
N VAL A 63 6.37 7.10 15.57
CA VAL A 63 4.94 7.33 15.82
C VAL A 63 4.56 8.73 15.35
N ILE A 64 3.75 8.80 14.29
CA ILE A 64 3.22 10.06 13.77
C ILE A 64 1.96 10.44 14.56
N LYS A 65 1.98 11.60 15.23
CA LYS A 65 0.83 12.15 15.95
C LYS A 65 0.18 13.26 15.14
N GLY A 66 -1.15 13.25 15.06
CA GLY A 66 -1.91 14.25 14.30
C GLY A 66 -1.73 14.15 12.78
N GLY A 67 -1.27 13.00 12.28
CA GLY A 67 -1.24 12.70 10.85
C GLY A 67 -2.63 12.46 10.27
N ARG A 68 -2.70 12.39 8.94
CA ARG A 68 -3.90 12.07 8.19
C ARG A 68 -4.49 10.72 8.65
N GLU A 69 -5.82 10.65 8.74
CA GLU A 69 -6.48 9.37 9.01
C GLU A 69 -6.31 8.42 7.81
N MET A 70 -5.96 7.17 8.11
CA MET A 70 -5.83 6.12 7.10
C MET A 70 -6.63 4.91 7.53
N SER A 71 -7.39 4.34 6.61
CA SER A 71 -8.13 3.09 6.87
C SER A 71 -7.24 1.85 6.72
N GLU A 72 -6.26 1.92 5.81
CA GLU A 72 -5.40 0.81 5.39
C GLU A 72 -3.98 1.29 5.18
N PRO A 73 -2.98 0.39 5.18
CA PRO A 73 -1.59 0.76 5.05
C PRO A 73 -1.32 1.47 3.72
N GLN A 74 -0.36 2.37 3.76
CA GLN A 74 0.10 3.14 2.61
C GLN A 74 1.62 3.13 2.65
N TYR A 75 2.26 3.41 1.53
CA TYR A 75 3.72 3.46 1.51
C TYR A 75 4.20 4.42 0.45
N GLU A 76 5.45 4.81 0.56
CA GLU A 76 6.10 5.62 -0.45
C GLU A 76 7.54 5.21 -0.64
N THR A 77 8.04 5.52 -1.83
CA THR A 77 9.45 5.47 -2.18
C THR A 77 9.91 6.89 -2.53
N GLU A 78 11.15 7.05 -2.98
CA GLU A 78 11.58 8.33 -3.57
C GLU A 78 10.74 8.72 -4.81
N GLU A 79 10.21 7.74 -5.54
CA GLU A 79 9.57 7.96 -6.85
C GLU A 79 8.06 8.15 -6.80
N TYR A 80 7.36 7.48 -5.88
CA TYR A 80 5.89 7.48 -5.84
C TYR A 80 5.34 7.35 -4.43
N TYR A 81 4.09 7.80 -4.26
CA TYR A 81 3.26 7.49 -3.10
C TYR A 81 2.23 6.44 -3.51
N ALA A 82 1.96 5.47 -2.65
CA ALA A 82 1.05 4.37 -2.93
C ALA A 82 0.07 4.14 -1.77
N VAL A 83 -1.18 3.88 -2.14
CA VAL A 83 -2.22 3.44 -1.21
C VAL A 83 -2.56 1.99 -1.50
N THR A 84 -2.95 1.24 -0.46
CA THR A 84 -3.39 -0.15 -0.62
C THR A 84 -4.87 -0.30 -0.36
N GLY A 85 -5.49 -1.26 -1.05
CA GLY A 85 -6.87 -1.67 -0.86
C GLY A 85 -6.95 -3.19 -0.83
N PHE A 86 -7.29 -3.78 0.31
CA PHE A 86 -7.60 -5.21 0.40
C PHE A 86 -9.12 -5.44 0.26
N ALA A 87 -9.55 -6.53 -0.39
CA ALA A 87 -10.96 -6.92 -0.42
C ALA A 87 -11.14 -8.39 -0.82
N GLU A 88 -12.35 -8.93 -0.70
CA GLU A 88 -12.65 -10.30 -1.13
C GLU A 88 -12.51 -10.51 -2.65
N THR A 89 -12.52 -9.43 -3.44
CA THR A 89 -12.34 -9.46 -4.88
C THR A 89 -11.41 -8.35 -5.35
N ILE A 90 -10.70 -8.61 -6.45
CA ILE A 90 -9.76 -7.65 -7.04
C ILE A 90 -10.46 -6.35 -7.46
N ASP A 91 -11.71 -6.43 -7.93
CA ASP A 91 -12.43 -5.22 -8.37
C ASP A 91 -12.83 -4.32 -7.19
N GLU A 92 -13.19 -4.89 -6.04
CA GLU A 92 -13.45 -4.11 -4.83
C GLU A 92 -12.16 -3.56 -4.22
N ALA A 93 -11.08 -4.35 -4.23
CA ALA A 93 -9.74 -3.91 -3.83
C ALA A 93 -9.27 -2.71 -4.69
N ALA A 94 -9.41 -2.80 -6.01
CA ALA A 94 -9.07 -1.73 -6.95
C ALA A 94 -9.93 -0.47 -6.75
N LYS A 95 -11.24 -0.62 -6.50
CA LYS A 95 -12.13 0.51 -6.16
C LYS A 95 -11.69 1.19 -4.86
N LYS A 96 -11.32 0.42 -3.85
CA LYS A 96 -10.82 0.96 -2.56
C LYS A 96 -9.51 1.71 -2.74
N ALA A 97 -8.50 1.08 -3.36
CA ALA A 97 -7.22 1.73 -3.65
C ALA A 97 -7.40 3.04 -4.43
N THR A 98 -8.24 3.03 -5.47
CA THR A 98 -8.54 4.25 -6.24
C THR A 98 -9.17 5.35 -5.37
N ARG A 99 -10.15 5.00 -4.52
CA ARG A 99 -10.80 5.98 -3.62
C ARG A 99 -9.81 6.55 -2.61
N TYR A 100 -8.96 5.72 -2.03
CA TYR A 100 -7.94 6.18 -1.08
C TYR A 100 -6.90 7.09 -1.72
N MET A 101 -6.55 6.87 -2.99
CA MET A 101 -5.65 7.78 -3.69
C MET A 101 -6.33 9.11 -3.95
N VAL A 102 -7.61 9.10 -4.35
CA VAL A 102 -8.41 10.34 -4.48
C VAL A 102 -8.46 11.10 -3.15
N ASP A 103 -8.69 10.42 -2.03
CA ASP A 103 -8.73 11.02 -0.71
C ASP A 103 -7.37 11.63 -0.33
N TYR A 104 -6.28 10.89 -0.55
CA TYR A 104 -4.91 11.40 -0.37
C TYR A 104 -4.64 12.67 -1.19
N LEU A 105 -5.00 12.68 -2.48
CA LEU A 105 -4.80 13.85 -3.35
C LEU A 105 -5.65 15.06 -2.93
N VAL A 106 -6.85 14.83 -2.40
CA VAL A 106 -7.69 15.91 -1.89
C VAL A 106 -7.09 16.49 -0.60
N GLU A 107 -6.71 15.63 0.33
CA GLU A 107 -6.26 16.04 1.68
C GLU A 107 -4.83 16.61 1.65
N GLU A 108 -3.90 15.94 0.96
CA GLU A 108 -2.47 16.30 0.99
C GLU A 108 -2.05 17.21 -0.16
N LYS A 109 -2.76 17.17 -1.30
CA LYS A 109 -2.45 18.00 -2.48
C LYS A 109 -3.48 19.11 -2.72
N GLY A 110 -4.52 19.21 -1.89
CA GLY A 110 -5.54 20.26 -1.97
C GLY A 110 -6.34 20.24 -3.27
N MET A 111 -6.36 19.10 -3.97
CA MET A 111 -7.06 18.97 -5.25
C MET A 111 -8.58 18.92 -5.05
N ASN A 112 -9.34 19.38 -6.04
CA ASN A 112 -10.76 19.04 -6.05
C ASN A 112 -10.93 17.55 -6.41
N ARG A 113 -12.00 16.94 -5.89
CA ARG A 113 -12.20 15.49 -5.97
C ARG A 113 -12.31 14.96 -7.40
N ASN A 114 -12.90 15.72 -8.32
CA ASN A 114 -13.08 15.29 -9.71
C ASN A 114 -11.74 15.30 -10.47
N ASP A 115 -10.93 16.33 -10.26
CA ASP A 115 -9.60 16.42 -10.86
C ASP A 115 -8.65 15.38 -10.26
N ALA A 116 -8.73 15.13 -8.95
CA ALA A 116 -7.99 14.05 -8.30
C ALA A 116 -8.35 12.68 -8.90
N TYR A 117 -9.64 12.41 -9.11
CA TYR A 117 -10.11 11.17 -9.73
C TYR A 117 -9.67 11.06 -11.21
N ALA A 118 -9.76 12.15 -11.97
CA ALA A 118 -9.25 12.18 -13.34
C ALA A 118 -7.73 11.94 -13.36
N LEU A 119 -6.97 12.54 -12.44
CA LEU A 119 -5.53 12.35 -12.33
C LEU A 119 -5.16 10.90 -12.02
N CYS A 120 -5.91 10.23 -11.13
CA CYS A 120 -5.74 8.80 -10.88
C CYS A 120 -5.85 7.96 -12.16
N SER A 121 -6.70 8.36 -13.11
CA SER A 121 -6.81 7.67 -14.40
C SER A 121 -5.70 8.03 -15.41
N LEU A 122 -5.05 9.18 -15.26
CA LEU A 122 -4.06 9.70 -16.22
C LEU A 122 -2.62 9.37 -15.82
N ALA A 123 -2.36 9.32 -14.52
CA ALA A 123 -1.02 9.17 -13.96
C ALA A 123 -0.94 8.11 -12.85
N GLY A 124 -2.08 7.58 -12.39
CA GLY A 124 -2.09 6.53 -11.38
C GLY A 124 -1.94 5.15 -12.01
N ASP A 125 -1.11 4.31 -11.39
CA ASP A 125 -0.94 2.90 -11.78
C ASP A 125 -1.59 1.99 -10.73
N LEU A 126 -2.63 1.24 -11.13
CA LEU A 126 -3.15 0.14 -10.32
C LEU A 126 -2.27 -1.09 -10.50
N LYS A 127 -1.80 -1.65 -9.39
CA LYS A 127 -0.97 -2.86 -9.35
C LYS A 127 -1.59 -3.90 -8.45
N ILE A 128 -1.61 -5.14 -8.91
CA ILE A 128 -2.08 -6.28 -8.12
C ILE A 128 -0.88 -6.78 -7.30
N ALA A 129 -0.94 -6.67 -5.99
CA ALA A 129 0.13 -7.14 -5.11
C ALA A 129 0.10 -8.67 -5.02
N GLU A 130 -1.04 -9.22 -4.57
CA GLU A 130 -1.31 -10.65 -4.45
C GLU A 130 -2.77 -10.98 -4.81
N VAL A 131 -3.04 -12.24 -5.17
CA VAL A 131 -4.40 -12.76 -5.43
C VAL A 131 -4.66 -14.14 -4.81
N VAL A 132 -3.86 -14.51 -3.82
CA VAL A 132 -3.77 -15.89 -3.31
C VAL A 132 -4.15 -16.00 -1.85
N ASP A 133 -4.18 -14.88 -1.12
CA ASP A 133 -4.31 -14.85 0.33
C ASP A 133 -5.76 -14.76 0.82
N VAL A 134 -6.49 -15.85 0.60
CA VAL A 134 -7.92 -15.91 0.94
C VAL A 134 -8.23 -15.57 2.42
N PRO A 135 -9.31 -14.80 2.68
CA PRO A 135 -10.30 -14.38 1.70
C PRO A 135 -9.95 -13.08 0.97
N HIS A 136 -8.79 -12.45 1.19
CA HIS A 136 -8.52 -11.10 0.69
C HIS A 136 -7.50 -11.10 -0.44
N MET A 137 -7.71 -10.20 -1.40
CA MET A 137 -6.78 -9.84 -2.46
C MET A 137 -6.34 -8.40 -2.21
N LEU A 138 -5.11 -8.05 -2.55
CA LEU A 138 -4.55 -6.72 -2.36
C LEU A 138 -4.18 -6.05 -3.68
N VAL A 139 -4.69 -4.83 -3.86
CA VAL A 139 -4.36 -3.95 -4.98
C VAL A 139 -3.79 -2.65 -4.42
N SER A 140 -2.71 -2.16 -4.99
CA SER A 140 -2.15 -0.85 -4.70
C SER A 140 -2.40 0.13 -5.86
N MET A 141 -2.61 1.40 -5.55
CA MET A 141 -2.58 2.49 -6.55
C MET A 141 -1.35 3.34 -6.28
N HIS A 142 -0.45 3.40 -7.25
CA HIS A 142 0.75 4.22 -7.22
C HIS A 142 0.49 5.56 -7.90
N MET A 143 0.96 6.64 -7.29
CA MET A 143 0.96 7.97 -7.88
C MET A 143 2.39 8.51 -7.91
N PRO A 144 2.96 8.80 -9.09
CA PRO A 144 4.31 9.32 -9.20
C PRO A 144 4.41 10.66 -8.45
N LYS A 145 5.49 10.87 -7.71
CA LYS A 145 5.75 12.15 -7.03
C LYS A 145 6.15 13.24 -8.01
N SER A 146 6.82 12.86 -9.10
CA SER A 146 7.38 13.77 -10.11
C SER A 146 6.35 14.64 -10.87
N ILE A 147 5.06 14.29 -10.81
CA ILE A 147 4.00 15.11 -11.44
C ILE A 147 3.59 16.30 -10.56
N PHE A 148 3.94 16.29 -9.27
CA PHE A 148 3.75 17.42 -8.39
C PHE A 148 5.02 18.26 -8.40
N LYS A 149 4.90 19.56 -8.66
CA LYS A 149 6.02 20.49 -8.54
C LYS A 149 6.21 20.85 -7.08
N ASP A 150 7.45 20.87 -6.62
CA ASP A 150 7.85 21.47 -5.35
C ASP A 150 7.51 22.97 -5.30
#